data_AF-A0A0F0CH31-F1
#
_entry.id   AF-A0A0F0CH31-F1
#
_cell.length_a   1.000
_cell.length_b   1.000
_cell.length_c   1.000
_cell.angle_alpha   90.00
_cell.angle_beta   90.00
_cell.angle_gamma   90.00
#
_symmetry.space_group_name_H-M   'P 1'
#
loop_
_entity.id
_entity.type
_entity.pdbx_description
1 polymer ?
#
loop_
_entity_poly.entity_id
_entity_poly.type
_entity_poly.pdbx_seq_one_letter_code
_entity_poly.pdbx_strand_id
1 'polypeptide(L)'
;MKKKADSKQVKANKVLRLSAVAASAESAIKEPPPDTWSARMPAYTYTVACPDPELREPPKGVRRYYDPSRKAPFGASEQKAAYIQSFQGPDAGD
;
A
#
# COMPACT_ATOMS: atom_id res chain seq x y z
N MET A 1 21.22 36.29 37.08
CA MET A 1 20.83 36.71 35.71
C MET A 1 21.41 35.73 34.70
N LYS A 2 20.62 34.81 34.11
CA LYS A 2 21.13 33.81 33.14
C LYS A 2 20.24 33.62 31.88
N LYS A 3 19.03 34.19 31.85
CA LYS A 3 17.99 33.90 30.84
C LYS A 3 18.36 34.24 29.38
N LYS A 4 19.27 35.21 29.15
CA LYS A 4 19.62 35.69 27.79
C LYS A 4 20.63 34.77 27.09
N ALA A 5 21.51 34.10 27.84
CA ALA A 5 22.52 33.18 27.29
C ALA A 5 21.86 31.87 26.83
N ASP A 6 20.99 31.29 27.66
CA ASP A 6 20.17 30.13 27.29
C ASP A 6 19.31 30.41 26.06
N SER A 7 18.72 31.61 25.93
CA SER A 7 17.93 31.98 24.76
C SER A 7 18.72 31.98 23.44
N LYS A 8 19.99 32.41 23.47
CA LYS A 8 20.86 32.37 22.27
C LYS A 8 21.22 30.92 21.92
N GLN A 9 21.53 30.12 22.93
CA GLN A 9 21.86 28.70 22.74
C GLN A 9 20.66 27.90 22.21
N VAL A 10 19.46 28.15 22.72
CA VAL A 10 18.22 27.53 22.24
C VAL A 10 17.95 27.87 20.78
N LYS A 11 18.16 29.13 20.37
CA LYS A 11 18.01 29.54 18.96
C LYS A 11 19.05 28.86 18.07
N ALA A 12 20.31 28.80 18.50
CA ALA A 12 21.36 28.11 17.75
C ALA A 12 21.05 26.61 17.59
N ASN A 13 20.58 25.96 18.66
CA ASN A 13 20.18 24.55 18.62
C ASN A 13 19.01 24.31 17.66
N LYS A 14 18.02 25.23 17.64
CA LYS A 14 16.91 25.16 16.69
C LYS A 14 17.39 25.21 15.24
N VAL A 15 18.29 26.14 14.91
CA VAL A 15 18.84 26.27 13.55
C VAL A 15 19.58 25.00 13.15
N LEU A 16 20.42 24.44 14.03
CA LEU A 16 21.15 23.20 13.77
C LEU A 16 20.22 22.02 13.51
N ARG A 17 19.12 21.92 14.28
CA ARG A 17 18.12 20.85 14.06
C ARG A 17 17.40 21.02 12.72
N LEU A 18 17.02 22.25 12.37
CA LEU A 18 16.37 22.52 11.09
C LEU A 18 17.31 22.27 9.91
N SER A 19 18.58 22.65 10.01
CA SER A 19 19.56 22.37 8.96
C SER A 19 19.85 20.88 8.81
N ALA A 20 19.88 20.13 9.92
CA ALA A 20 20.02 18.67 9.87
C ALA A 20 18.82 18.02 9.16
N VAL A 21 17.60 18.45 9.47
CA VAL A 21 16.38 17.97 8.78
C VAL A 21 16.40 18.32 7.30
N ALA A 22 16.80 19.54 6.95
CA ALA A 22 16.93 19.96 5.55
C ALA A 22 17.97 19.12 4.79
N ALA A 23 19.15 18.89 5.37
CA ALA A 23 20.17 18.05 4.78
C ALA A 23 19.70 16.59 4.57
N SER A 24 18.97 16.02 5.54
CA SER A 24 18.38 14.68 5.41
C SER A 24 17.28 14.64 4.33
N ALA A 25 16.47 15.68 4.20
CA ALA A 25 15.46 15.77 3.15
C ALA A 25 16.11 15.88 1.76
N GLU A 26 17.18 16.67 1.62
CA GLU A 26 17.94 16.78 0.38
C GLU A 26 18.59 15.44 -0.03
N SER A 27 19.10 14.68 0.93
CA SER A 27 19.64 13.34 0.64
C SER A 27 18.55 12.35 0.23
N ALA A 28 17.37 12.40 0.86
CA ALA A 28 16.25 11.52 0.53
C ALA A 28 15.68 11.80 -0.87
N ILE A 29 15.70 13.06 -1.33
CA ILE A 29 15.29 13.41 -2.71
C ILE A 29 16.32 12.94 -3.75
N LYS A 30 17.60 12.95 -3.40
CA LYS A 30 18.68 12.50 -4.30
C LYS A 30 18.84 10.99 -4.36
N GLU A 31 18.24 10.26 -3.42
CA GLU A 31 18.28 8.81 -3.41
C GLU A 31 17.55 8.28 -4.66
N PRO A 32 18.10 7.28 -5.37
CA PRO A 32 17.39 6.65 -6.46
C PRO A 32 16.05 6.10 -5.95
N PRO A 33 14.98 6.16 -6.76
CA PRO A 33 13.70 5.58 -6.40
C PRO A 33 13.87 4.14 -5.91
N PRO A 34 13.17 3.73 -4.85
CA PRO A 34 13.32 2.38 -4.31
C PRO A 34 12.95 1.35 -5.38
N ASP A 35 13.70 0.26 -5.47
CA ASP A 35 13.42 -0.84 -6.41
C ASP A 35 12.24 -1.70 -5.92
N THR A 36 11.06 -1.08 -5.92
CA THR A 36 9.79 -1.72 -5.60
C THR A 36 8.92 -1.73 -6.85
N TRP A 37 8.07 -2.76 -6.95
CA TRP A 37 7.13 -2.88 -8.08
C TRP A 37 6.28 -1.60 -8.24
N SER A 38 5.80 -1.03 -7.13
CA SER A 38 4.97 0.17 -7.13
C SER A 38 5.70 1.44 -7.57
N ALA A 39 7.01 1.54 -7.33
CA ALA A 39 7.82 2.66 -7.78
C ALA A 39 8.19 2.54 -9.27
N ARG A 40 8.32 1.32 -9.80
CA ARG A 40 8.61 1.06 -11.21
C ARG A 40 7.37 1.13 -12.12
N MET A 41 6.21 0.77 -11.60
CA MET A 41 5.02 0.57 -12.41
C MET A 41 4.07 1.79 -12.38
N PRO A 42 3.41 2.12 -13.50
CA PRO A 42 2.50 3.27 -13.54
C PRO A 42 1.25 3.08 -12.68
N ALA A 43 0.57 4.19 -12.38
CA ALA A 43 -0.75 4.10 -11.78
C ALA A 43 -1.70 3.30 -12.70
N TYR A 44 -2.56 2.48 -12.10
CA TYR A 44 -3.58 1.68 -12.81
C TYR A 44 -3.05 0.59 -13.75
N THR A 45 -1.85 0.06 -13.51
CA THR A 45 -1.35 -1.14 -14.21
C THR A 45 -2.35 -2.29 -14.17
N TYR A 46 -2.42 -3.04 -15.25
CA TYR A 46 -3.35 -4.17 -15.43
C TYR A 46 -4.82 -3.76 -15.48
N THR A 47 -5.08 -2.49 -15.78
CA THR A 47 -6.42 -1.94 -16.00
C THR A 47 -6.48 -1.17 -17.33
N VAL A 48 -7.70 -0.99 -17.84
CA VAL A 48 -7.95 -0.26 -19.10
C VAL A 48 -7.57 1.22 -19.06
N ALA A 49 -7.45 1.80 -17.86
CA ALA A 49 -7.07 3.19 -17.66
C ALA A 49 -5.54 3.41 -17.77
N CYS A 50 -4.74 2.34 -17.83
CA CYS A 50 -3.30 2.46 -17.98
C CYS A 50 -2.98 3.11 -19.35
N PRO A 51 -2.13 4.15 -19.41
CA PRO A 51 -1.78 4.80 -20.67
C PRO A 51 -0.99 3.87 -21.61
N ASP A 52 -0.18 2.96 -21.06
CA ASP A 52 0.61 1.99 -21.81
C ASP A 52 -0.21 0.70 -22.07
N PRO A 53 -0.51 0.34 -23.33
CA PRO A 53 -1.26 -0.87 -23.67
C PRO A 53 -0.59 -2.18 -23.21
N GLU A 54 0.74 -2.29 -23.26
CA GLU A 54 1.45 -3.53 -22.92
C GLU A 54 1.34 -3.82 -21.42
N LEU A 55 1.22 -2.77 -20.61
CA LEU A 55 1.07 -2.86 -19.16
C LEU A 55 -0.40 -3.01 -18.72
N ARG A 56 -1.35 -3.05 -19.65
CA ARG A 56 -2.77 -3.36 -19.35
C ARG A 56 -2.99 -4.84 -19.12
N GLU A 57 -2.13 -5.69 -19.66
CA GLU A 57 -2.22 -7.12 -19.47
C GLU A 57 -1.38 -7.55 -18.27
N PRO A 58 -1.98 -8.26 -17.29
CA PRO A 58 -1.21 -8.81 -16.19
C PRO A 58 -0.25 -9.91 -16.70
N PRO A 59 0.90 -10.12 -16.03
CA PRO A 59 1.81 -11.20 -16.37
C PRO A 59 1.10 -12.56 -16.38
N LYS A 60 1.56 -13.46 -17.24
CA LYS A 60 1.01 -14.83 -17.33
C LYS A 60 1.01 -15.48 -15.93
N GLY A 61 -0.18 -15.88 -15.46
CA GLY A 61 -0.37 -16.51 -14.15
C GLY A 61 -0.87 -15.58 -13.05
N VAL A 62 -0.89 -14.26 -13.25
CA VAL A 62 -1.48 -13.31 -12.30
C VAL A 62 -3.00 -13.30 -12.46
N ARG A 63 -3.70 -13.83 -11.46
CA ARG A 63 -5.16 -13.95 -11.45
C ARG A 63 -5.78 -12.57 -11.18
N ARG A 64 -6.60 -12.07 -12.12
CA ARG A 64 -7.40 -10.87 -11.86
C ARG A 64 -8.42 -11.18 -10.77
N TYR A 65 -8.64 -10.21 -9.87
CA TYR A 65 -9.67 -10.31 -8.82
C TYR A 65 -11.07 -10.54 -9.43
N TYR A 66 -11.33 -9.91 -10.58
CA TYR A 66 -12.53 -10.09 -11.38
C TYR A 66 -12.15 -10.53 -12.80
N ASP A 67 -12.28 -11.83 -13.05
CA ASP A 67 -12.16 -12.43 -14.37
C ASP A 67 -13.54 -12.99 -14.79
N PRO A 68 -14.34 -12.23 -15.55
CA PRO A 68 -15.68 -12.64 -15.95
C PRO A 68 -15.67 -13.81 -16.95
N SER A 69 -14.52 -14.13 -17.56
CA SER A 69 -14.38 -15.29 -18.45
C SER A 69 -14.32 -16.60 -17.65
N ARG A 70 -13.95 -16.54 -16.37
CA ARG A 70 -14.06 -17.65 -15.44
C ARG A 70 -15.49 -17.70 -14.90
N LYS A 71 -16.34 -18.52 -15.54
CA LYS A 71 -17.57 -18.98 -14.90
C LYS A 71 -17.19 -19.52 -13.52
N ALA A 72 -17.78 -18.97 -12.46
CA ALA A 72 -17.70 -19.62 -11.15
C ALA A 72 -18.11 -21.09 -11.34
N PRO A 73 -17.41 -22.06 -10.73
CA PRO A 73 -17.87 -23.44 -10.83
C PRO A 73 -19.33 -23.47 -10.35
N PHE A 74 -20.20 -24.12 -11.13
CA PHE A 74 -21.60 -24.31 -10.74
C PHE A 74 -21.62 -24.86 -9.30
N GLY A 75 -22.37 -24.21 -8.41
CA GLY A 75 -22.43 -24.58 -7.00
C GLY A 75 -21.40 -23.91 -6.08
N ALA A 76 -20.57 -22.94 -6.53
CA ALA A 76 -19.66 -22.20 -5.65
C ALA A 76 -20.37 -21.47 -4.50
N SER A 77 -21.57 -20.94 -4.75
CA SER A 77 -22.42 -20.33 -3.72
C SER A 77 -22.98 -21.36 -2.75
N GLU A 78 -23.28 -22.56 -3.24
CA GLU A 78 -23.86 -23.67 -2.47
C GLU A 78 -22.80 -24.34 -1.59
N GLN A 79 -21.57 -24.52 -2.09
CA GLN A 79 -20.41 -24.92 -1.29
C GLN A 79 -20.07 -23.89 -0.20
N LYS A 80 -20.15 -22.59 -0.52
CA LYS A 80 -19.94 -21.53 0.47
C LYS A 80 -21.02 -21.54 1.54
N ALA A 81 -22.29 -21.74 1.16
CA ALA A 81 -23.40 -21.87 2.10
C ALA A 81 -23.24 -23.12 2.99
N ALA A 82 -22.91 -24.27 2.40
CA ALA A 82 -22.67 -25.52 3.14
C ALA A 82 -21.49 -25.40 4.11
N TYR A 83 -20.40 -24.74 3.70
CA TYR A 83 -19.26 -24.47 4.58
C TYR A 83 -19.66 -23.58 5.76
N ILE A 84 -20.38 -22.48 5.52
CA ILE A 84 -20.87 -21.60 6.60
C ILE A 84 -21.81 -22.36 7.54
N GLN A 85 -22.73 -23.15 6.97
CA GLN A 85 -23.70 -23.94 7.73
C GLN A 85 -23.05 -25.06 8.54
N SER A 86 -21.87 -25.55 8.15
CA SER A 86 -21.10 -26.51 8.95
C SER A 86 -20.52 -25.95 10.25
N PHE A 87 -20.38 -24.62 10.38
CA PHE A 87 -19.97 -23.97 11.64
C PHE A 87 -21.15 -23.62 12.54
N GLN A 88 -22.39 -23.68 12.03
CA GLN A 88 -23.60 -23.53 12.83
C GLN A 88 -23.94 -24.89 13.44
N GLY A 89 -23.38 -25.19 14.62
CA GLY A 89 -23.83 -26.33 15.44
C GLY A 89 -25.29 -26.15 15.88
N PRO A 90 -26.03 -27.24 16.16
CA PRO A 90 -27.42 -27.17 16.59
C PRO A 90 -27.51 -26.76 18.06
N ASP A 91 -27.52 -25.45 18.34
CA ASP A 91 -27.75 -24.95 19.70
C ASP A 91 -29.07 -24.17 19.80
N ALA A 92 -29.87 -24.62 20.77
CA ALA A 92 -31.04 -24.00 21.41
C ALA A 92 -32.44 -24.28 20.84
N GLY A 93 -33.13 -25.26 21.45
CA GLY A 93 -34.58 -25.32 21.50
C GLY A 93 -35.17 -26.67 21.97
N ASP A 94 -35.04 -27.00 23.26
CA ASP A 94 -36.11 -27.25 24.26
C ASP A 94 -35.51 -27.86 25.55
#